data_AF-A0A385SXW8-F1
#
_entry.id   AF-A0A385SXW8-F1
#
_cell.length_a   1.000
_cell.length_b   1.000
_cell.length_c   1.000
_cell.angle_alpha   90.00
_cell.angle_beta   90.00
_cell.angle_gamma   90.00
#
_symmetry.space_group_name_H-M   'P 1'
#
loop_
_entity.id
_entity.type
_entity.pdbx_description
1 polymer ?
#
loop_
_entity_poly.entity_id
_entity_poly.type
_entity_poly.pdbx_seq_one_letter_code
_entity_poly.pdbx_strand_id
1 'polypeptide(L)'
;MKTGIKTADEYLDGLPEDVQVTLEKLRRSIRAAAPKAEEIIRYGIVVFRQGDWLVGFGAFKNHCGFYVMSNSVLKRFEKEVAGYEKATGTIRFPLDKALPAALVKSIVKARMEENEAARVLKEAKASAKKRTAKTSARKKGAKAQK
;
A
#
# COMPACT_ATOMS: atom_id res chain seq x y z
N MET A 1 -7.60 25.39 13.66
CA MET A 1 -6.55 24.48 13.14
C MET A 1 -6.66 23.17 13.91
N LYS A 2 -7.18 22.08 13.32
CA LYS A 2 -7.31 20.78 14.03
C LYS A 2 -5.91 20.18 14.19
N THR A 3 -5.37 20.26 15.40
CA THR A 3 -4.01 19.85 15.76
C THR A 3 -3.91 18.33 15.78
N GLY A 4 -3.19 17.77 14.80
CA GLY A 4 -2.76 16.37 14.80
C GLY A 4 -3.88 15.37 14.55
N ILE A 5 -4.29 15.21 13.28
CA ILE A 5 -5.15 14.10 12.85
C ILE A 5 -4.45 12.78 13.19
N LYS A 6 -4.99 11.99 14.12
CA LYS A 6 -4.40 10.71 14.53
C LYS A 6 -5.09 9.52 13.88
N THR A 7 -6.33 9.70 13.43
CA THR A 7 -7.16 8.61 12.90
C THR A 7 -7.73 8.94 11.52
N ALA A 8 -8.09 7.89 10.77
CA ALA A 8 -8.75 8.04 9.48
C ALA A 8 -10.15 8.69 9.61
N ASP A 9 -10.87 8.45 10.70
CA ASP A 9 -12.17 9.06 10.96
C ASP A 9 -12.03 10.59 11.18
N GLU A 10 -11.07 11.03 11.99
CA GLU A 10 -10.78 12.46 12.15
C GLU A 10 -10.29 13.12 10.84
N TYR A 11 -9.58 12.35 10.00
CA TYR A 11 -9.17 12.81 8.68
C TYR A 11 -10.39 13.09 7.79
N LEU A 12 -11.37 12.18 7.79
CA LEU A 12 -12.59 12.28 6.99
C LEU A 12 -13.53 13.38 7.50
N ASP A 13 -13.64 13.55 8.82
CA ASP A 13 -14.43 14.62 9.46
C ASP A 13 -13.90 16.03 9.17
N GLY A 14 -12.63 16.14 8.75
CA GLY A 14 -12.04 17.41 8.33
C GLY A 14 -12.34 17.80 6.88
N LEU A 15 -13.03 16.96 6.11
CA LEU A 15 -13.23 17.14 4.67
C LEU A 15 -14.65 17.59 4.32
N PRO A 16 -14.86 18.21 3.15
CA PRO A 16 -16.20 18.47 2.62
C PRO A 16 -17.00 17.18 2.47
N GLU A 17 -18.32 17.25 2.64
CA GLU A 17 -19.22 16.09 2.65
C GLU A 17 -19.10 15.25 1.35
N ASP A 18 -19.06 15.88 0.17
CA ASP A 18 -18.91 15.20 -1.12
C ASP A 18 -17.63 14.34 -1.19
N VAL A 19 -16.55 14.89 -0.64
CA VAL A 19 -15.24 14.27 -0.60
C VAL A 19 -15.25 13.14 0.43
N GLN A 20 -15.83 13.39 1.60
CA GLN A 20 -15.99 12.42 2.68
C GLN A 20 -16.73 11.16 2.23
N VAL A 21 -17.91 11.32 1.61
CA VAL A 21 -18.72 10.19 1.10
C VAL A 21 -17.94 9.34 0.10
N THR A 22 -17.16 10.00 -0.77
CA THR A 22 -16.34 9.34 -1.79
C THR A 22 -15.20 8.55 -1.14
N LEU A 23 -14.44 9.18 -0.24
CA LEU A 23 -13.33 8.53 0.46
C LEU A 23 -13.79 7.42 1.40
N GLU A 24 -14.96 7.54 2.01
CA GLU A 24 -15.52 6.49 2.85
C GLU A 24 -15.87 5.24 2.03
N LYS A 25 -16.45 5.40 0.83
CA LYS A 25 -16.66 4.30 -0.12
C LYS A 25 -15.34 3.64 -0.53
N LEU A 26 -14.29 4.44 -0.73
CA LEU A 26 -12.94 3.95 -1.03
C LEU A 26 -12.36 3.16 0.15
N ARG A 27 -12.41 3.73 1.36
CA ARG A 27 -11.99 3.10 2.62
C ARG A 27 -12.68 1.76 2.83
N ARG A 28 -14.00 1.71 2.65
CA ARG A 28 -14.80 0.48 2.78
C ARG A 28 -14.39 -0.58 1.76
N SER A 29 -14.09 -0.17 0.52
CA SER A 29 -13.64 -1.08 -0.54
C SER A 29 -12.27 -1.67 -0.24
N ILE A 30 -11.33 -0.85 0.26
CA ILE A 30 -9.99 -1.29 0.66
C ILE A 30 -10.09 -2.24 1.86
N ARG A 31 -10.84 -1.87 2.90
CA ARG A 31 -11.00 -2.68 4.12
C ARG A 31 -11.70 -4.01 3.84
N ALA A 32 -12.62 -4.05 2.88
CA ALA A 32 -13.24 -5.30 2.42
C ALA A 32 -12.24 -6.22 1.70
N ALA A 33 -11.25 -5.67 0.98
CA ALA A 33 -10.20 -6.46 0.35
C ALA A 33 -9.10 -6.87 1.35
N ALA A 34 -8.76 -6.01 2.30
CA ALA A 34 -7.69 -6.21 3.28
C ALA A 34 -8.20 -5.92 4.71
N PRO A 35 -9.01 -6.81 5.31
CA PRO A 35 -9.61 -6.58 6.63
C PRO A 35 -8.58 -6.60 7.78
N LYS A 36 -7.38 -7.14 7.53
CA LYS A 36 -6.27 -7.20 8.50
C LYS A 36 -5.28 -6.04 8.33
N ALA A 37 -5.54 -5.10 7.42
CA ALA A 37 -4.66 -3.95 7.23
C ALA A 37 -4.91 -2.88 8.29
N GLU A 38 -3.83 -2.35 8.84
CA GLU A 38 -3.82 -1.24 9.79
C GLU A 38 -3.87 0.10 9.06
N GLU A 39 -4.69 1.02 9.55
CA GLU A 39 -4.86 2.37 9.02
C GLU A 39 -3.93 3.34 9.75
N ILE A 40 -3.04 4.01 9.01
CA ILE A 40 -2.01 4.90 9.55
C ILE A 40 -2.10 6.24 8.84
N ILE A 41 -2.15 7.33 9.59
CA ILE A 41 -2.02 8.68 9.02
C ILE A 41 -0.55 8.98 8.79
N ARG A 42 -0.18 9.27 7.54
CA ARG A 42 1.18 9.63 7.18
C ARG A 42 1.18 10.67 6.07
N TYR A 43 2.00 11.72 6.21
CA TYR A 43 2.08 12.82 5.23
C TYR A 43 0.71 13.46 4.89
N GLY A 44 -0.22 13.49 5.86
CA GLY A 44 -1.56 14.03 5.64
C GLY A 44 -2.46 13.16 4.76
N ILE A 45 -2.15 11.87 4.60
CA ILE A 45 -2.97 10.89 3.89
C ILE A 45 -3.19 9.63 4.75
N VAL A 46 -4.24 8.87 4.45
CA VAL A 46 -4.51 7.58 5.10
C VAL A 46 -3.76 6.50 4.35
N VAL A 47 -2.95 5.71 5.05
CA VAL A 47 -2.15 4.62 4.48
C VAL A 47 -2.49 3.31 5.17
N PHE A 48 -2.72 2.27 4.37
CA PHE A 48 -2.99 0.91 4.81
C PHE A 48 -1.69 0.11 4.82
N ARG A 49 -1.43 -0.55 5.93
CA ARG A 49 -0.27 -1.40 6.12
C ARG A 49 -0.69 -2.78 6.61
N GLN A 50 -0.13 -3.83 6.02
CA GLN A 50 -0.31 -5.20 6.50
C GLN A 50 1.02 -5.93 6.37
N GLY A 51 1.84 -5.83 7.43
CA GLY A 51 3.27 -6.17 7.36
C GLY A 51 4.07 -5.11 6.59
N ASP A 52 3.91 -5.10 5.26
CA ASP A 52 4.47 -4.11 4.33
C ASP A 52 3.41 -3.09 3.88
N TRP A 53 3.84 -2.01 3.21
CA TRP A 53 2.95 -0.97 2.69
C TRP A 53 2.05 -1.53 1.58
N LEU A 54 0.74 -1.42 1.76
CA LEU A 54 -0.24 -1.87 0.77
C LEU A 54 -0.62 -0.72 -0.14
N VAL A 55 -1.53 0.12 0.33
CA VAL A 55 -2.12 1.22 -0.45
C VAL A 55 -2.36 2.41 0.46
N GLY A 56 -2.59 3.58 -0.12
CA GLY A 56 -3.04 4.76 0.62
C GLY A 56 -4.05 5.55 -0.17
N PHE A 57 -4.74 6.47 0.49
CA PHE A 57 -5.59 7.44 -0.16
C PHE A 57 -5.45 8.83 0.47
N GLY A 58 -5.62 9.86 -0.35
CA GLY A 58 -5.61 11.25 0.07
C GLY A 58 -6.73 12.04 -0.59
N ALA A 59 -7.26 13.00 0.16
CA ALA A 59 -8.25 13.94 -0.32
C ALA A 59 -7.56 15.16 -0.96
N PHE A 60 -7.99 15.52 -2.17
CA PHE A 60 -7.61 16.77 -2.83
C PHE A 60 -8.87 17.54 -3.20
N LYS A 61 -8.70 18.83 -3.55
CA LYS A 61 -9.82 19.75 -3.84
C LYS A 61 -10.80 19.22 -4.87
N ASN A 62 -10.31 18.58 -5.93
CA ASN A 62 -11.12 18.13 -7.07
C ASN A 62 -11.04 16.62 -7.33
N HIS A 63 -10.22 15.88 -6.57
CA HIS A 63 -9.97 14.46 -6.81
C HIS A 63 -9.54 13.73 -5.54
N CYS A 64 -9.69 12.41 -5.53
CA CYS A 64 -9.10 11.53 -4.54
C CYS A 64 -7.85 10.86 -5.13
N GLY A 65 -6.71 11.04 -4.48
CA GLY A 65 -5.48 10.33 -4.85
C GLY A 65 -5.47 8.95 -4.22
N PHE A 66 -5.34 7.90 -5.01
CA PHE A 66 -5.20 6.51 -4.57
C PHE A 66 -3.79 6.01 -4.90
N TYR A 67 -3.04 5.66 -3.87
CA TYR A 67 -1.63 5.31 -3.94
C TYR A 67 -1.47 3.80 -3.84
N VAL A 68 -1.04 3.15 -4.92
CA VAL A 68 -0.89 1.68 -5.00
C VAL A 68 0.46 1.22 -4.44
N MET A 69 1.39 2.15 -4.21
CA MET A 69 2.74 1.88 -3.70
C MET A 69 3.57 0.85 -4.52
N SER A 70 3.08 0.44 -5.69
CA SER A 70 3.74 -0.47 -6.62
C SER A 70 3.37 -0.12 -8.05
N ASN A 71 4.39 0.17 -8.86
CA ASN A 71 4.20 0.47 -10.27
C ASN A 71 3.94 -0.80 -11.10
N SER A 72 4.45 -1.95 -10.65
CA SER A 72 4.23 -3.26 -11.29
C SER A 72 2.77 -3.68 -11.23
N VAL A 73 2.13 -3.50 -10.07
CA VAL A 73 0.69 -3.73 -9.93
C VAL A 73 -0.08 -2.76 -10.82
N LEU A 74 0.25 -1.47 -10.81
CA LEU A 74 -0.44 -0.47 -11.64
C LEU A 74 -0.38 -0.81 -13.14
N LYS A 75 0.76 -1.32 -13.63
CA LYS A 75 0.91 -1.78 -15.03
C LYS A 75 -0.03 -2.93 -15.39
N ARG A 76 -0.30 -3.87 -14.48
CA ARG A 76 -1.28 -4.94 -14.73
C ARG A 76 -2.69 -4.40 -14.95
N PHE A 77 -3.04 -3.34 -14.24
CA PHE A 77 -4.35 -2.70 -14.31
C PHE A 77 -4.40 -1.53 -15.29
N GLU A 78 -3.37 -1.33 -16.12
CA GLU A 78 -3.22 -0.14 -16.97
C GLU A 78 -4.41 0.10 -17.90
N LYS A 79 -5.04 -0.99 -18.39
CA LYS A 79 -6.25 -0.96 -19.22
C LYS A 79 -7.47 -0.48 -18.44
N GLU A 80 -7.67 -0.97 -17.22
CA GLU A 80 -8.80 -0.59 -16.37
C GLU A 80 -8.67 0.85 -15.85
N VAL A 81 -7.43 1.31 -15.61
CA VAL A 81 -7.15 2.69 -15.20
C VAL A 81 -6.94 3.65 -16.38
N ALA A 82 -7.09 3.19 -17.63
CA ALA A 82 -6.83 4.02 -18.82
C ALA A 82 -7.74 5.25 -18.92
N GLY A 83 -8.96 5.15 -18.38
CA GLY A 83 -9.93 6.26 -18.34
C GLY A 83 -9.75 7.23 -17.17
N TYR A 84 -8.73 7.03 -16.33
CA TYR A 84 -8.43 7.88 -15.16
C TYR A 84 -7.06 8.52 -15.27
N GLU A 85 -6.89 9.66 -14.61
CA GLU A 85 -5.60 10.32 -14.53
C GLU A 85 -4.67 9.51 -13.60
N LYS A 86 -3.53 9.07 -14.12
CA LYS A 86 -2.59 8.21 -13.40
C LYS A 86 -1.19 8.80 -13.41
N ALA A 87 -0.49 8.63 -12.29
CA ALA A 87 0.91 8.94 -12.11
C ALA A 87 1.66 7.68 -11.63
N THR A 88 2.98 7.75 -11.51
CA THR A 88 3.82 6.63 -11.06
C THR A 88 3.31 6.07 -9.72
N GLY A 89 2.68 4.89 -9.75
CA GLY A 89 2.10 4.24 -8.57
C GLY A 89 0.89 4.96 -7.94
N THR A 90 0.25 5.91 -8.62
CA THR A 90 -0.89 6.68 -8.11
C THR A 90 -2.00 6.81 -9.15
N ILE A 91 -3.26 6.69 -8.73
CA ILE A 91 -4.46 6.88 -9.55
C ILE A 91 -5.24 8.04 -8.95
N ARG A 92 -5.67 9.00 -9.76
CA ARG A 92 -6.51 10.12 -9.34
C ARG A 92 -7.94 9.85 -9.77
N PHE A 93 -8.80 9.63 -8.78
CA PHE A 93 -10.23 9.46 -9.00
C PHE A 93 -10.92 10.83 -8.93
N PRO A 94 -11.65 11.25 -9.98
CA PRO A 94 -12.44 12.46 -9.90
C PRO A 94 -13.61 12.27 -8.92
N LEU A 95 -13.98 13.32 -8.19
CA LEU A 95 -15.09 13.29 -7.22
C LEU A 95 -16.46 13.14 -7.91
N ASP A 96 -16.56 13.56 -9.17
CA ASP A 96 -17.79 13.58 -9.96
C ASP A 96 -18.18 12.21 -10.52
N LYS A 97 -17.23 11.24 -10.59
CA LYS A 97 -17.51 9.90 -11.12
C LYS A 97 -17.67 8.87 -10.01
N ALA A 98 -18.53 7.88 -10.27
CA ALA A 98 -18.66 6.71 -9.42
C ALA A 98 -17.32 6.00 -9.23
N LEU A 99 -16.89 5.84 -7.99
CA LEU A 99 -15.67 5.11 -7.64
C LEU A 99 -15.79 3.64 -8.08
N PRO A 100 -14.83 3.12 -8.86
CA PRO A 100 -14.83 1.74 -9.28
C PRO A 100 -14.35 0.84 -8.13
N ALA A 101 -15.22 0.58 -7.16
CA ALA A 101 -14.93 -0.23 -5.98
C ALA A 101 -14.39 -1.63 -6.32
N ALA A 102 -14.85 -2.22 -7.43
CA ALA A 102 -14.36 -3.50 -7.93
C ALA A 102 -12.88 -3.42 -8.32
N LEU A 103 -12.50 -2.41 -9.10
CA LEU A 103 -11.11 -2.15 -9.51
C LEU A 103 -10.20 -1.93 -8.29
N VAL A 104 -10.64 -1.13 -7.32
CA VAL A 104 -9.88 -0.89 -6.09
C VAL A 104 -9.62 -2.20 -5.35
N LYS A 105 -10.66 -3.05 -5.19
CA LYS A 105 -10.50 -4.37 -4.54
C LYS A 105 -9.51 -5.26 -5.29
N SER A 106 -9.59 -5.30 -6.63
CA SER A 106 -8.68 -6.09 -7.45
C SER A 106 -7.22 -5.63 -7.32
N ILE A 107 -6.99 -4.31 -7.33
CA ILE A 107 -5.66 -3.72 -7.13
C ILE A 107 -5.12 -4.05 -5.74
N VAL A 108 -5.93 -3.89 -4.69
CA VAL A 108 -5.52 -4.19 -3.31
C VAL A 108 -5.15 -5.66 -3.15
N LYS A 109 -5.94 -6.58 -3.72
CA LYS A 109 -5.63 -8.02 -3.72
C LYS A 109 -4.31 -8.32 -4.42
N ALA A 110 -4.13 -7.81 -5.64
CA ALA A 110 -2.88 -8.00 -6.37
C ALA A 110 -1.66 -7.43 -5.61
N ARG A 111 -1.84 -6.33 -4.89
CA ARG A 111 -0.79 -5.75 -4.05
C ARG A 111 -0.46 -6.62 -2.83
N MET A 112 -1.47 -7.21 -2.19
CA MET A 112 -1.27 -8.18 -1.11
C MET A 112 -0.49 -9.39 -1.58
N GLU A 113 -0.84 -9.95 -2.74
CA GLU A 113 -0.13 -11.08 -3.34
C GLU A 113 1.33 -10.74 -3.65
N GLU A 114 1.59 -9.54 -4.19
CA GLU A 114 2.96 -9.06 -4.43
C GLU A 114 3.75 -8.91 -3.12
N ASN A 115 3.13 -8.37 -2.07
CA ASN A 115 3.77 -8.22 -0.76
C ASN A 115 4.08 -9.58 -0.12
N GLU A 116 3.17 -10.54 -0.21
CA GLU A 116 3.39 -11.89 0.32
C GLU A 116 4.52 -12.61 -0.42
N ALA A 117 4.53 -12.56 -1.76
CA ALA A 117 5.61 -13.13 -2.57
C ALA A 117 6.97 -12.47 -2.25
N ALA A 118 6.99 -11.14 -2.11
CA ALA A 118 8.19 -10.41 -1.73
C ALA A 118 8.69 -10.79 -0.33
N ARG A 119 7.78 -11.04 0.62
CA ARG A 119 8.12 -11.49 1.97
C ARG A 119 8.79 -12.87 1.96
N VAL A 120 8.18 -13.84 1.26
CA VAL A 120 8.73 -15.20 1.11
C VAL A 120 10.14 -15.17 0.50
N LEU A 121 10.34 -14.36 -0.55
CA LEU A 121 11.65 -14.16 -1.17
C LEU A 121 12.68 -13.55 -0.21
N LYS A 122 12.29 -12.56 0.61
CA LYS A 122 13.15 -11.96 1.63
C LYS A 122 13.53 -12.98 2.71
N GLU A 123 12.57 -13.76 3.20
CA GLU A 123 12.78 -14.79 4.23
C GLU A 123 13.72 -15.92 3.73
N ALA A 124 13.55 -16.36 2.49
CA ALA A 124 14.44 -17.32 1.85
C ALA A 124 15.87 -16.78 1.71
N LYS A 125 16.02 -15.52 1.27
CA LYS A 125 17.33 -14.86 1.13
C LYS A 125 18.00 -14.64 2.50
N ALA A 126 17.25 -14.27 3.53
CA ALA A 126 17.76 -14.09 4.88
C ALA A 126 18.30 -15.42 5.46
N SER A 127 17.58 -16.51 5.23
CA SER A 127 17.97 -17.86 5.66
C SER A 127 19.21 -18.37 4.91
N ALA A 128 19.30 -18.09 3.60
CA ALA A 128 20.49 -18.38 2.81
C ALA A 128 21.71 -17.60 3.31
N LYS A 129 21.58 -16.29 3.54
CA LYS A 129 22.67 -15.42 4.06
C LYS A 129 23.19 -15.88 5.42
N LYS A 130 22.30 -16.33 6.32
CA LYS A 130 22.70 -16.93 7.62
C LYS A 130 23.48 -18.24 7.44
N ARG A 131 23.09 -19.09 6.47
CA ARG A 131 23.82 -20.32 6.15
C ARG A 131 25.23 -20.04 5.59
N THR A 132 25.39 -19.10 4.67
CA THR A 132 26.70 -18.74 4.11
C THR A 132 27.62 -18.07 5.15
N ALA A 133 27.07 -17.24 6.03
CA ALA A 133 27.83 -16.63 7.13
C ALA A 133 28.38 -17.68 8.12
N LYS A 134 27.60 -18.71 8.45
CA LYS A 134 28.02 -19.80 9.35
C LYS A 134 29.10 -20.70 8.74
N THR A 135 29.05 -20.95 7.43
CA THR A 135 30.09 -21.72 6.71
C THR A 135 31.42 -20.97 6.62
N SER A 136 31.40 -19.65 6.44
CA SER A 136 32.61 -18.82 6.38
C SER A 136 33.32 -18.71 7.74
N ALA A 137 32.56 -18.64 8.85
CA ALA A 137 33.12 -18.63 10.20
C ALA A 137 33.84 -19.94 10.57
N ARG A 138 33.32 -21.10 10.13
CA ARG A 138 33.92 -22.41 10.41
C ARG A 138 35.24 -22.65 9.67
N LYS A 139 35.43 -22.02 8.50
CA LYS A 139 36.65 -22.16 7.68
C LYS A 139 37.82 -21.29 8.19
N LYS A 140 37.54 -20.21 8.94
CA LYS A 140 38.57 -19.37 9.58
C LYS A 140 39.18 -20.00 10.83
N GLY A 141 38.45 -20.84 11.57
CA GLY A 141 38.97 -21.53 12.76
C GLY A 141 39.96 -22.66 12.46
N ALA A 142 39.92 -23.25 11.27
CA ALA A 142 40.79 -24.38 10.89
C ALA A 142 42.18 -23.95 10.36
N LYS A 143 42.44 -22.65 10.19
CA LYS A 143 43.68 -22.14 9.59
C LYS A 143 44.67 -21.50 10.59
N ALA A 144 44.39 -21.60 11.89
CA ALA A 144 45.19 -21.00 12.96
C ALA A 144 46.06 -22.02 13.74
N GLN A 145 46.13 -23.27 13.29
CA GLN A 145 47.01 -24.31 13.85
C GLN A 145 47.94 -24.81 12.75
N LYS A 146 48.93 -24.00 12.37
CA LYS A 146 50.14 -24.49 11.70
C LYS A 146 51.27 -23.53 11.93
#